data_AF-A0A7Y4W2A0-F1
#
_entry.id   AF-A0A7Y4W2A0-F1
#
_cell.length_a   1.000
_cell.length_b   1.000
_cell.length_c   1.000
_cell.angle_alpha   90.00
_cell.angle_beta   90.00
_cell.angle_gamma   90.00
#
_symmetry.space_group_name_H-M   'P 1'
#
loop_
_entity.id
_entity.type
_entity.pdbx_description
1 polymer ?
#
loop_
_entity_poly.entity_id
_entity_poly.type
_entity_poly.pdbx_seq_one_letter_code
_entity_poly.pdbx_strand_id
1 'polypeptide(L)'
;MGSLRICADPGNMPLSSDKGEGFENKIATIIAEGMGTHTSYFYRPYLERGLTRQTFDNNECDILMDMSPDDERMMTTMPVYKSTFVLAHRNDKGIEIKSLDDPKLINEYKVGVFQHSAIRTALQEHGFNRANSYVRSISHDADLQPNRAPHMTVQQMIDGEFDVAAVWGPYAGWYKAKKNAPITVVPVNTMEHNMPLEFGLSIGMRKNAKELKAAIEAVMIREKDKIKKVLDEYGVPLVKCDECVVSGDLPSHGKYTPRIKTAQSAKVPKQSDPAALPAMIDDALKHGSTLDGELHNATIARDSTRIEYLLKRGAKIDARDTEQQTPLIVAAKSGDLSVMNGLLEYKANPNAQDEDGWTAAMHAVRSNEPKVFRLLGKHKADFNIVNKDGVTALAMAVNDNKANAAVAMLDNNANPDFVMGSGKYNALMLAVTKGNLVMAQTLLQYQANPNAKNAGGVTPLMIAAHKDQDMIISLLLKAGAKADIKDDEGKTALQIAKANDAQKAAAMLEKPAQ
;
A
#
# COMPACT_ATOMS: atom_id res chain seq x y z
N MET A 1 28.26 -16.21 19.68
CA MET A 1 27.56 -15.43 18.64
C MET A 1 26.50 -14.58 19.34
N GLY A 2 26.23 -13.37 18.86
CA GLY A 2 25.07 -12.59 19.31
C GLY A 2 23.76 -13.29 18.94
N SER A 3 22.65 -12.85 19.54
CA SER A 3 21.31 -13.29 19.13
C SER A 3 21.06 -12.97 17.66
N LEU A 4 20.26 -13.80 16.98
CA LEU A 4 19.72 -13.46 15.67
C LEU A 4 18.58 -12.45 15.90
N ARG A 5 18.73 -11.21 15.42
CA ARG A 5 17.73 -10.16 15.62
C ARG A 5 16.71 -10.19 14.49
N ILE A 6 15.45 -10.37 14.83
CA ILE A 6 14.34 -10.51 13.88
C ILE A 6 13.42 -9.31 14.00
N CYS A 7 13.10 -8.70 12.87
CA CYS A 7 11.99 -7.78 12.81
C CYS A 7 10.68 -8.56 12.71
N ALA A 8 9.70 -8.18 13.53
CA ALA A 8 8.42 -8.87 13.63
C ALA A 8 7.29 -7.89 13.97
N ASP A 9 6.07 -8.23 13.57
CA ASP A 9 4.89 -7.44 13.93
C ASP A 9 4.36 -7.97 15.28
N PRO A 10 4.12 -7.10 16.28
CA PRO A 10 3.64 -7.56 17.57
C PRO A 10 2.20 -8.14 17.54
N GLY A 11 1.39 -7.84 16.52
CA GLY A 11 -0.03 -8.20 16.46
C GLY A 11 -0.49 -8.92 15.18
N ASN A 12 0.41 -9.40 14.32
CA ASN A 12 0.06 -9.93 13.00
C ASN A 12 -0.13 -11.45 12.96
N MET A 13 -0.99 -11.97 13.84
CA MET A 13 -1.31 -13.40 13.81
C MET A 13 -1.92 -13.81 12.45
N PRO A 14 -1.57 -14.99 11.92
CA PRO A 14 -0.73 -16.04 12.52
C PRO A 14 0.77 -15.91 12.20
N LEU A 15 1.20 -14.83 11.56
CA LEU A 15 2.57 -14.67 11.09
C LEU A 15 3.51 -14.47 12.29
N SER A 16 3.32 -13.40 13.04
CA SER A 16 4.11 -13.06 14.23
C SER A 16 3.28 -12.42 15.34
N SER A 17 3.76 -12.55 16.58
CA SER A 17 3.26 -11.80 17.74
C SER A 17 4.36 -11.53 18.76
N ASP A 18 4.16 -10.53 19.63
CA ASP A 18 5.05 -10.22 20.76
C ASP A 18 5.16 -11.34 21.79
N LYS A 19 4.16 -12.23 21.83
CA LYS A 19 4.12 -13.47 22.62
C LYS A 19 4.87 -14.63 21.98
N GLY A 20 5.38 -14.48 20.76
CA GLY A 20 6.09 -15.54 20.05
C GLY A 20 5.20 -16.69 19.56
N GLU A 21 3.90 -16.43 19.38
CA GLU A 21 2.90 -17.43 19.02
C GLU A 21 2.72 -17.59 17.50
N GLY A 22 3.30 -16.70 16.70
CA GLY A 22 3.22 -16.78 15.25
C GLY A 22 4.09 -17.90 14.68
N PHE A 23 3.75 -18.39 13.49
CA PHE A 23 4.57 -19.41 12.83
C PHE A 23 5.93 -18.85 12.38
N GLU A 24 6.01 -17.56 12.03
CA GLU A 24 7.29 -16.91 11.72
C GLU A 24 8.19 -16.87 12.95
N ASN A 25 7.63 -16.60 14.14
CA ASN A 25 8.40 -16.68 15.39
C ASN A 25 9.00 -18.07 15.57
N LYS A 26 8.20 -19.13 15.34
CA LYS A 26 8.64 -20.53 15.45
C LYS A 26 9.71 -20.88 14.42
N ILE A 27 9.55 -20.45 13.17
CA ILE A 27 10.55 -20.67 12.11
C ILE A 27 11.85 -19.92 12.44
N ALA A 28 11.76 -18.67 12.90
CA ALA A 28 12.92 -17.90 13.32
C ALA A 28 13.68 -18.58 14.47
N THR A 29 12.96 -19.17 15.44
CA THR A 29 13.56 -19.96 16.52
C THR A 29 14.29 -21.19 15.99
N ILE A 30 13.68 -21.95 15.07
CA ILE A 30 14.33 -23.11 14.43
C ILE A 30 15.64 -22.69 13.75
N ILE A 31 15.62 -21.56 13.04
CA ILE A 31 16.80 -21.04 12.34
C ILE A 31 17.89 -20.62 13.33
N ALA A 32 17.55 -19.83 14.35
CA ALA A 32 18.49 -19.36 15.35
C ALA A 32 19.14 -20.53 16.11
N GLU A 33 18.35 -21.50 16.59
CA GLU A 33 18.85 -22.69 17.27
C GLU A 33 19.75 -23.52 16.35
N GLY A 34 19.37 -23.68 15.08
CA GLY A 34 20.19 -24.38 14.09
C GLY A 34 21.50 -23.66 13.75
N MET A 35 21.58 -22.35 13.99
CA MET A 35 22.82 -21.56 13.90
C MET A 35 23.63 -21.59 15.21
N GLY A 36 23.15 -22.24 16.27
CA GLY A 36 23.78 -22.26 17.59
C GLY A 36 23.62 -20.94 18.36
N THR A 37 22.53 -20.21 18.10
CA THR A 37 22.17 -18.97 18.79
C THR A 37 20.70 -18.97 19.21
N HIS A 38 20.20 -17.84 19.72
CA HIS A 38 18.80 -17.63 20.08
C HIS A 38 18.23 -16.41 19.35
N THR A 39 16.92 -16.30 19.31
CA THR A 39 16.22 -15.15 18.71
C THR A 39 16.15 -13.97 19.66
N SER A 40 16.21 -12.76 19.13
CA SER A 40 15.74 -11.55 19.79
C SER A 40 14.92 -10.73 18.79
N TYR A 41 13.93 -9.98 19.26
CA TYR A 41 12.95 -9.35 18.38
C TYR A 41 12.96 -7.83 18.49
N PHE A 42 12.84 -7.18 17.35
CA PHE A 42 12.47 -5.79 17.24
C PHE A 42 11.03 -5.71 16.72
N TYR A 43 10.10 -5.41 17.61
CA TYR A 43 8.68 -5.38 17.29
C TYR A 43 8.27 -4.02 16.73
N ARG A 44 7.68 -4.02 15.54
CA ARG A 44 7.09 -2.83 14.92
C ARG A 44 5.99 -3.23 13.92
N PRO A 45 4.82 -2.56 13.92
CA PRO A 45 3.77 -2.83 12.95
C PRO A 45 4.25 -2.75 11.48
N TYR A 46 3.87 -3.73 10.66
CA TYR A 46 4.43 -4.01 9.33
C TYR A 46 3.83 -3.23 8.15
N LEU A 47 2.80 -2.41 8.35
CA LEU A 47 1.86 -2.11 7.25
C LEU A 47 2.21 -0.98 6.30
N GLU A 48 3.44 -0.50 6.36
CA GLU A 48 4.11 0.01 5.18
C GLU A 48 5.12 -1.06 4.76
N ARG A 49 5.46 -1.15 3.47
CA ARG A 49 6.72 -1.79 3.05
C ARG A 49 7.96 -1.09 3.68
N GLY A 50 7.81 -0.35 4.77
CA GLY A 50 8.69 0.54 5.50
C GLY A 50 9.51 -0.10 6.62
N LEU A 51 9.45 -1.40 6.87
CA LEU A 51 10.58 -2.08 7.52
C LEU A 51 11.76 -2.24 6.54
N THR A 52 11.54 -2.12 5.22
CA THR A 52 12.60 -2.40 4.25
C THR A 52 13.57 -1.24 4.00
N ARG A 53 13.22 0.01 4.37
CA ARG A 53 14.03 1.20 4.05
C ARG A 53 14.76 1.85 5.23
N GLN A 54 14.32 1.64 6.47
CA GLN A 54 14.95 2.27 7.63
C GLN A 54 15.51 1.24 8.61
N THR A 55 14.91 0.07 8.71
CA THR A 55 15.21 -0.86 9.80
C THR A 55 16.54 -1.56 9.67
N PHE A 56 16.89 -1.99 8.45
CA PHE A 56 18.23 -2.48 8.20
C PHE A 56 19.26 -1.35 8.29
N ASP A 57 18.97 -0.16 7.75
CA ASP A 57 19.89 0.98 7.77
C ASP A 57 20.14 1.51 9.21
N ASN A 58 19.16 1.41 10.10
CA ASN A 58 19.24 1.78 11.52
C ASN A 58 19.81 0.67 12.42
N ASN A 59 20.17 -0.49 11.86
CA ASN A 59 20.67 -1.63 12.64
C ASN A 59 19.69 -2.16 13.70
N GLU A 60 18.38 -2.11 13.42
CA GLU A 60 17.31 -2.57 14.30
C GLU A 60 17.19 -4.11 14.31
N CYS A 61 17.39 -4.77 13.17
CA CYS A 61 17.40 -6.24 13.07
C CYS A 61 18.35 -6.77 11.98
N ASP A 62 18.60 -8.08 12.01
CA ASP A 62 19.43 -8.81 11.06
C ASP A 62 18.60 -9.38 9.91
N ILE A 63 17.39 -9.84 10.21
CA ILE A 63 16.48 -10.46 9.24
C ILE A 63 15.04 -9.99 9.34
N LEU A 64 14.31 -10.13 8.23
CA LEU A 64 12.88 -9.85 8.09
C LEU A 64 12.19 -11.05 7.42
N MET A 65 11.12 -11.56 8.03
CA MET A 65 10.35 -12.70 7.52
C MET A 65 9.37 -12.28 6.43
N ASP A 66 8.89 -13.26 5.65
CA ASP A 66 7.85 -13.12 4.61
C ASP A 66 8.12 -12.02 3.54
N MET A 67 9.36 -11.97 3.06
CA MET A 67 9.77 -11.06 1.99
C MET A 67 9.65 -11.67 0.60
N SER A 68 9.30 -10.85 -0.39
CA SER A 68 9.24 -11.29 -1.79
C SER A 68 10.64 -11.68 -2.29
N PRO A 69 10.84 -12.83 -2.93
CA PRO A 69 12.17 -13.30 -3.37
C PRO A 69 12.83 -12.37 -4.38
N ASP A 70 12.04 -11.61 -5.13
CA ASP A 70 12.44 -10.63 -6.14
C ASP A 70 12.55 -9.18 -5.61
N ASP A 71 12.54 -8.97 -4.28
CA ASP A 71 12.66 -7.63 -3.71
C ASP A 71 14.07 -7.03 -3.89
N GLU A 72 14.23 -6.18 -4.92
CA GLU A 72 15.49 -5.53 -5.26
C GLU A 72 16.07 -4.60 -4.16
N ARG A 73 15.30 -4.29 -3.12
CA ARG A 73 15.73 -3.40 -2.03
C ARG A 73 16.61 -4.11 -1.01
N MET A 74 16.56 -5.44 -0.95
CA MET A 74 17.26 -6.24 0.04
C MET A 74 17.87 -7.49 -0.59
N MET A 75 18.66 -8.23 0.18
CA MET A 75 19.04 -9.59 -0.17
C MET A 75 18.01 -10.54 0.43
N THR A 76 17.60 -11.55 -0.32
CA THR A 76 16.65 -12.56 0.11
C THR A 76 17.27 -13.95 0.03
N THR A 77 16.86 -14.84 0.92
CA THR A 77 17.12 -16.27 0.77
C THR A 77 16.33 -16.85 -0.41
N MET A 78 16.65 -18.09 -0.80
CA MET A 78 15.66 -18.94 -1.48
C MET A 78 14.33 -18.95 -0.71
N PRO A 79 13.18 -19.05 -1.39
CA PRO A 79 11.89 -19.04 -0.72
C PRO A 79 11.80 -20.13 0.35
N VAL A 80 11.31 -19.78 1.54
CA VAL A 80 10.99 -20.73 2.60
C VAL A 80 9.82 -21.60 2.16
N TYR A 81 8.76 -20.96 1.67
CA TYR A 81 7.55 -21.61 1.19
C TYR A 81 6.87 -20.77 0.10
N LYS A 82 5.90 -21.35 -0.60
CA LYS A 82 4.99 -20.64 -1.51
C LYS A 82 3.56 -20.84 -1.02
N SER A 83 2.78 -19.77 -0.98
CA SER A 83 1.35 -19.83 -0.63
C SER A 83 0.52 -19.00 -1.59
N THR A 84 -0.79 -18.98 -1.37
CA THR A 84 -1.77 -18.39 -2.28
C THR A 84 -2.81 -17.60 -1.52
N PHE A 85 -3.44 -16.65 -2.21
CA PHE A 85 -4.75 -16.16 -1.79
C PHE A 85 -5.79 -17.27 -1.82
N VAL A 86 -6.84 -17.11 -1.01
CA VAL A 86 -7.92 -18.09 -0.86
C VAL A 86 -9.27 -17.39 -0.75
N LEU A 87 -10.32 -18.11 -1.12
CA LEU A 87 -11.71 -17.80 -0.76
C LEU A 87 -12.11 -18.73 0.38
N ALA A 88 -12.33 -18.16 1.56
CA ALA A 88 -12.78 -18.91 2.73
C ALA A 88 -14.26 -18.66 3.01
N HIS A 89 -15.01 -19.70 3.34
CA HIS A 89 -16.44 -19.59 3.69
C HIS A 89 -16.81 -20.64 4.74
N ARG A 90 -17.94 -20.45 5.43
CA ARG A 90 -18.42 -21.43 6.41
C ARG A 90 -18.90 -22.72 5.72
N ASN A 91 -18.70 -23.85 6.39
CA ASN A 91 -19.10 -25.18 5.88
C ASN A 91 -20.62 -25.35 5.81
N ASP A 92 -21.36 -24.68 6.68
CA ASP A 92 -22.82 -24.79 6.79
C ASP A 92 -23.59 -24.01 5.72
N LYS A 93 -22.89 -23.22 4.89
CA LYS A 93 -23.51 -22.40 3.84
C LYS A 93 -23.68 -23.11 2.50
N GLY A 94 -23.09 -24.30 2.33
CA GLY A 94 -23.17 -25.03 1.06
C GLY A 94 -22.62 -24.25 -0.15
N ILE A 95 -21.69 -23.32 0.09
CA ILE A 95 -21.02 -22.54 -0.95
C ILE A 95 -20.02 -23.43 -1.67
N GLU A 96 -20.07 -23.42 -3.00
CA GLU A 96 -19.11 -24.11 -3.86
C GLU A 96 -18.62 -23.10 -4.90
N ILE A 97 -17.32 -22.78 -4.89
CA ILE A 97 -16.70 -21.82 -5.81
C ILE A 97 -15.60 -22.54 -6.57
N LYS A 98 -15.73 -22.61 -7.90
CA LYS A 98 -14.77 -23.28 -8.79
C LYS A 98 -13.98 -22.34 -9.69
N SER A 99 -14.47 -21.11 -9.87
CA SER A 99 -13.87 -20.09 -10.72
C SER A 99 -14.15 -18.70 -10.15
N LEU A 100 -13.28 -17.73 -10.46
CA LEU A 100 -13.56 -16.32 -10.19
C LEU A 100 -14.70 -15.77 -11.08
N ASP A 101 -15.07 -16.48 -12.14
CA ASP A 101 -16.23 -16.20 -13.00
C ASP A 101 -17.56 -16.77 -12.47
N ASP A 102 -17.58 -17.36 -11.27
CA ASP A 102 -18.80 -17.94 -10.70
C ASP A 102 -19.91 -16.88 -10.57
N PRO A 103 -21.10 -17.07 -11.17
CA PRO A 103 -22.16 -16.07 -11.14
C PRO A 103 -22.64 -15.68 -9.75
N LYS A 104 -22.65 -16.62 -8.80
CA LYS A 104 -23.04 -16.34 -7.40
C LYS A 104 -21.95 -15.57 -6.68
N LEU A 105 -20.68 -15.92 -6.92
CA LEU A 105 -19.56 -15.14 -6.41
C LEU A 105 -19.63 -13.70 -6.94
N ILE A 106 -19.91 -13.50 -8.21
CA ILE A 106 -19.94 -12.17 -8.85
C ILE A 106 -21.11 -11.32 -8.36
N ASN A 107 -22.31 -11.90 -8.23
CA ASN A 107 -23.56 -11.13 -8.10
C ASN A 107 -24.29 -11.29 -6.76
N GLU A 108 -24.10 -12.39 -6.05
CA GLU A 108 -24.93 -12.75 -4.87
C GLU A 108 -24.14 -12.66 -3.56
N TYR A 109 -22.93 -13.23 -3.51
CA TYR A 109 -22.17 -13.31 -2.26
C TYR A 109 -21.56 -11.98 -1.85
N LYS A 110 -21.65 -11.67 -0.56
CA LYS A 110 -20.87 -10.60 0.07
C LYS A 110 -19.46 -11.10 0.33
N VAL A 111 -18.46 -10.36 -0.15
CA VAL A 111 -17.05 -10.79 -0.10
C VAL A 111 -16.18 -9.78 0.63
N GLY A 112 -15.59 -10.21 1.75
CA GLY A 112 -14.60 -9.45 2.50
C GLY A 112 -13.24 -9.46 1.81
N VAL A 113 -12.66 -8.29 1.59
CA VAL A 113 -11.38 -8.11 0.87
C VAL A 113 -10.52 -7.01 1.51
N PHE A 114 -9.21 -7.05 1.31
CA PHE A 114 -8.33 -5.92 1.66
C PHE A 114 -8.26 -4.90 0.53
N GLN A 115 -8.15 -3.61 0.88
CA GLN A 115 -8.14 -2.49 -0.08
C GLN A 115 -7.17 -2.66 -1.25
N HIS A 116 -6.00 -3.26 -1.02
CA HIS A 116 -4.93 -3.37 -2.03
C HIS A 116 -4.49 -4.83 -2.32
N SER A 117 -5.33 -5.84 -2.05
CA SER A 117 -4.96 -7.23 -2.33
C SER A 117 -5.05 -7.57 -3.83
N ALA A 118 -4.18 -8.48 -4.27
CA ALA A 118 -4.22 -9.03 -5.64
C ALA A 118 -5.56 -9.72 -5.92
N ILE A 119 -6.05 -10.54 -4.99
CA ILE A 119 -7.35 -11.22 -5.13
C ILE A 119 -8.53 -10.25 -5.29
N ARG A 120 -8.51 -9.08 -4.63
CA ARG A 120 -9.53 -8.04 -4.85
C ARG A 120 -9.50 -7.54 -6.28
N THR A 121 -8.29 -7.32 -6.81
CA THR A 121 -8.12 -6.83 -8.17
C THR A 121 -8.57 -7.89 -9.18
N ALA A 122 -8.18 -9.16 -8.99
CA ALA A 122 -8.63 -10.28 -9.81
C ALA A 122 -10.17 -10.38 -9.82
N LEU A 123 -10.82 -10.38 -8.65
CA LEU A 123 -12.29 -10.39 -8.55
C LEU A 123 -12.93 -9.24 -9.35
N GLN A 124 -12.37 -8.03 -9.26
CA GLN A 124 -12.87 -6.88 -10.03
C GLN A 124 -12.69 -7.05 -11.53
N GLU A 125 -11.60 -7.67 -11.99
CA GLU A 125 -11.36 -7.95 -13.41
C GLU A 125 -12.33 -9.01 -13.95
N HIS A 126 -12.72 -9.98 -13.12
CA HIS A 126 -13.78 -10.94 -13.43
C HIS A 126 -15.19 -10.32 -13.39
N GLY A 127 -15.33 -9.09 -12.90
CA GLY A 127 -16.59 -8.32 -12.92
C GLY A 127 -17.38 -8.41 -11.62
N PHE A 128 -16.74 -8.82 -10.52
CA PHE A 128 -17.35 -8.85 -9.18
C PHE A 128 -18.04 -7.52 -8.85
N ASN A 129 -19.28 -7.59 -8.37
CA ASN A 129 -20.05 -6.41 -8.01
C ASN A 129 -19.43 -5.73 -6.78
N ARG A 130 -18.89 -4.53 -6.97
CA ARG A 130 -18.26 -3.76 -5.89
C ARG A 130 -19.20 -3.45 -4.74
N ALA A 131 -20.52 -3.37 -4.97
CA ALA A 131 -21.50 -3.18 -3.91
C ALA A 131 -21.56 -4.37 -2.93
N ASN A 132 -21.12 -5.56 -3.35
CA ASN A 132 -21.02 -6.74 -2.50
C ASN A 132 -19.64 -6.86 -1.84
N SER A 133 -18.74 -5.89 -2.03
CA SER A 133 -17.39 -5.90 -1.47
C SER A 133 -17.38 -5.28 -0.07
N TYR A 134 -16.99 -6.06 0.94
CA TYR A 134 -16.68 -5.54 2.27
C TYR A 134 -15.18 -5.23 2.32
N VAL A 135 -14.83 -4.00 1.93
CA VAL A 135 -13.43 -3.57 1.80
C VAL A 135 -12.90 -3.15 3.16
N ARG A 136 -11.83 -3.80 3.59
CA ARG A 136 -11.15 -3.46 4.83
C ARG A 136 -9.88 -2.67 4.57
N SER A 137 -9.79 -1.53 5.24
CA SER A 137 -8.58 -0.74 5.34
C SER A 137 -7.56 -1.49 6.19
N ILE A 138 -6.32 -1.46 5.72
CA ILE A 138 -5.20 -2.07 6.41
C ILE A 138 -4.76 -1.10 7.53
N SER A 139 -4.81 -1.51 8.80
CA SER A 139 -4.60 -0.61 9.95
C SER A 139 -3.18 -0.69 10.51
N HIS A 140 -2.59 0.45 10.87
CA HIS A 140 -1.21 0.54 11.37
C HIS A 140 -1.05 0.27 12.88
N ASP A 141 -2.14 -0.02 13.57
CA ASP A 141 -2.26 -0.12 15.04
C ASP A 141 -2.93 -1.43 15.47
N ALA A 142 -2.77 -2.51 14.69
CA ALA A 142 -3.40 -3.81 14.97
C ALA A 142 -2.98 -4.43 16.31
N ASP A 143 -1.82 -4.04 16.83
CA ASP A 143 -1.32 -4.38 18.17
C ASP A 143 -2.10 -3.67 19.28
N LEU A 144 -2.46 -2.40 19.05
CA LEU A 144 -3.28 -1.60 19.98
C LEU A 144 -4.78 -1.88 19.82
N GLN A 145 -5.21 -2.29 18.61
CA GLN A 145 -6.58 -2.57 18.25
C GLN A 145 -6.70 -3.96 17.60
N PRO A 146 -6.79 -5.04 18.41
CA PRO A 146 -6.77 -6.42 17.90
C PRO A 146 -7.88 -6.75 16.88
N ASN A 147 -9.03 -6.08 16.96
CA ASN A 147 -10.11 -6.19 15.98
C ASN A 147 -9.74 -5.65 14.59
N ARG A 148 -8.66 -4.87 14.49
CA ARG A 148 -8.09 -4.35 13.24
C ARG A 148 -7.00 -5.24 12.63
N ALA A 149 -6.65 -6.35 13.27
CA ALA A 149 -5.67 -7.31 12.74
C ALA A 149 -6.14 -7.97 11.43
N PRO A 150 -5.26 -8.18 10.43
CA PRO A 150 -5.66 -8.68 9.11
C PRO A 150 -6.50 -9.97 9.15
N HIS A 151 -6.12 -10.93 9.99
CA HIS A 151 -6.82 -12.21 10.10
C HIS A 151 -8.30 -12.08 10.52
N MET A 152 -8.71 -10.97 11.16
CA MET A 152 -10.09 -10.75 11.62
C MET A 152 -11.11 -10.72 10.47
N THR A 153 -10.70 -10.48 9.23
CA THR A 153 -11.59 -10.63 8.06
C THR A 153 -12.16 -12.06 7.98
N VAL A 154 -11.40 -13.07 8.41
CA VAL A 154 -11.91 -14.46 8.49
C VAL A 154 -12.89 -14.62 9.66
N GLN A 155 -12.62 -13.99 10.80
CA GLN A 155 -13.54 -14.00 11.95
C GLN A 155 -14.89 -13.36 11.60
N GLN A 156 -14.89 -12.21 10.95
CA GLN A 156 -16.11 -11.51 10.55
C GLN A 156 -16.97 -12.34 9.58
N MET A 157 -16.33 -13.09 8.68
CA MET A 157 -17.04 -14.07 7.83
C MET A 157 -17.67 -15.19 8.67
N ILE A 158 -16.94 -15.71 9.67
CA ILE A 158 -17.46 -16.73 10.60
C ILE A 158 -18.67 -16.18 11.37
N ASP A 159 -18.57 -14.94 11.85
CA ASP A 159 -19.59 -14.22 12.61
C ASP A 159 -20.82 -13.86 11.74
N GLY A 160 -20.70 -13.98 10.41
CA GLY A 160 -21.81 -13.82 9.47
C GLY A 160 -21.98 -12.40 8.93
N GLU A 161 -20.97 -11.54 9.05
CA GLU A 161 -21.00 -10.18 8.46
C GLU A 161 -21.03 -10.24 6.91
N PHE A 162 -20.38 -11.25 6.33
CA PHE A 162 -20.35 -11.52 4.89
C PHE A 162 -20.11 -13.01 4.62
N ASP A 163 -20.35 -13.44 3.39
CA ASP A 163 -20.42 -14.87 3.03
C ASP A 163 -19.03 -15.48 2.78
N VAL A 164 -18.11 -14.72 2.18
CA VAL A 164 -16.81 -15.19 1.74
C VAL A 164 -15.69 -14.22 2.14
N ALA A 165 -14.60 -14.72 2.70
CA ALA A 165 -13.38 -13.96 2.96
C ALA A 165 -12.34 -14.23 1.87
N ALA A 166 -12.01 -13.22 1.05
CA ALA A 166 -10.96 -13.28 0.05
C ALA A 166 -9.65 -12.72 0.63
N VAL A 167 -8.82 -13.59 1.18
CA VAL A 167 -7.68 -13.22 2.04
C VAL A 167 -6.42 -14.00 1.69
N TRP A 168 -5.27 -13.60 2.25
CA TRP A 168 -4.04 -14.37 2.18
C TRP A 168 -4.21 -15.72 2.88
N GLY A 169 -3.78 -16.80 2.24
CA GLY A 169 -4.02 -18.19 2.64
C GLY A 169 -3.70 -18.52 4.09
N PRO A 170 -2.52 -18.16 4.63
CA PRO A 170 -2.16 -18.39 6.02
C PRO A 170 -3.20 -17.90 7.04
N TYR A 171 -3.89 -16.77 6.77
CA TYR A 171 -4.93 -16.27 7.65
C TYR A 171 -6.07 -17.27 7.79
N ALA A 172 -6.66 -17.72 6.68
CA ALA A 172 -7.76 -18.68 6.71
C ALA A 172 -7.31 -20.08 7.16
N GLY A 173 -6.10 -20.48 6.76
CA GLY A 173 -5.45 -21.72 7.17
C GLY A 173 -5.37 -21.87 8.69
N TRP A 174 -4.94 -20.81 9.37
CA TRP A 174 -4.83 -20.78 10.83
C TRP A 174 -6.17 -20.93 11.54
N TYR A 175 -7.22 -20.28 11.03
CA TYR A 175 -8.57 -20.47 11.55
C TYR A 175 -9.03 -21.92 11.42
N LYS A 176 -8.78 -22.54 10.27
CA LYS A 176 -9.13 -23.94 10.03
C LYS A 176 -8.33 -24.91 10.91
N ALA A 177 -7.01 -24.76 10.98
CA ALA A 177 -6.11 -25.74 11.59
C ALA A 177 -5.85 -25.52 13.09
N LYS A 178 -5.66 -24.28 13.55
CA LYS A 178 -5.36 -23.97 14.96
C LYS A 178 -6.59 -23.55 15.76
N LYS A 179 -7.55 -22.86 15.14
CA LYS A 179 -8.81 -22.47 15.79
C LYS A 179 -9.93 -23.49 15.60
N ASN A 180 -9.71 -24.53 14.80
CA ASN A 180 -10.72 -25.55 14.45
C ASN A 180 -12.05 -24.95 13.95
N ALA A 181 -11.97 -23.82 13.24
CA ALA A 181 -13.15 -23.14 12.72
C ALA A 181 -13.79 -23.99 11.60
N PRO A 182 -15.13 -24.09 11.55
CA PRO A 182 -15.85 -24.90 10.56
C PRO A 182 -15.93 -24.17 9.21
N ILE A 183 -14.76 -23.94 8.60
CA ILE A 183 -14.62 -23.22 7.33
C ILE A 183 -13.98 -24.10 6.25
N THR A 184 -14.38 -23.83 5.02
CA THR A 184 -13.74 -24.31 3.81
C THR A 184 -12.79 -23.23 3.31
N VAL A 185 -11.63 -23.66 2.83
CA VAL A 185 -10.57 -22.78 2.32
C VAL A 185 -10.30 -23.21 0.89
N VAL A 186 -10.62 -22.35 -0.08
CA VAL A 186 -10.50 -22.61 -1.51
C VAL A 186 -9.31 -21.83 -2.08
N PRO A 187 -8.20 -22.49 -2.46
CA PRO A 187 -7.10 -21.87 -3.18
C PRO A 187 -7.56 -21.28 -4.52
N VAL A 188 -7.09 -20.07 -4.86
CA VAL A 188 -7.47 -19.40 -6.12
C VAL A 188 -6.34 -19.22 -7.12
N ASN A 189 -5.12 -19.64 -6.78
CA ASN A 189 -3.95 -19.47 -7.63
C ASN A 189 -4.09 -20.07 -9.03
N THR A 190 -4.85 -21.16 -9.19
CA THR A 190 -5.08 -21.79 -10.50
C THR A 190 -6.34 -21.28 -11.22
N MET A 191 -7.11 -20.38 -10.60
CA MET A 191 -8.35 -19.80 -11.16
C MET A 191 -8.10 -18.50 -11.94
N GLU A 192 -6.89 -17.94 -11.86
CA GLU A 192 -6.48 -16.69 -12.50
C GLU A 192 -5.22 -16.93 -13.32
N HIS A 193 -5.12 -16.33 -14.51
CA HIS A 193 -4.00 -16.56 -15.44
C HIS A 193 -3.10 -15.35 -15.67
N ASN A 194 -3.62 -14.14 -15.46
CA ASN A 194 -2.95 -12.89 -15.77
C ASN A 194 -2.38 -12.20 -14.54
N MET A 195 -2.98 -12.43 -13.37
CA MET A 195 -2.57 -11.80 -12.11
C MET A 195 -1.99 -12.84 -11.14
N PRO A 196 -0.75 -12.65 -10.66
CA PRO A 196 -0.18 -13.51 -9.64
C PRO A 196 -1.04 -13.55 -8.37
N LEU A 197 -1.54 -14.74 -8.02
CA LEU A 197 -2.28 -15.00 -6.77
C LEU A 197 -1.55 -15.98 -5.84
N GLU A 198 -0.39 -16.50 -6.26
CA GLU A 198 0.56 -17.25 -5.43
C GLU A 198 1.89 -16.53 -5.34
N PHE A 199 2.54 -16.59 -4.18
CA PHE A 199 3.81 -15.90 -3.91
C PHE A 199 4.73 -16.79 -3.09
N GLY A 200 6.00 -16.87 -3.51
CA GLY A 200 7.07 -17.41 -2.69
C GLY A 200 7.46 -16.38 -1.63
N LEU A 201 7.71 -16.83 -0.41
CA LEU A 201 8.11 -15.97 0.71
C LEU A 201 9.48 -16.39 1.22
N SER A 202 10.40 -15.44 1.24
CA SER A 202 11.81 -15.56 1.60
C SER A 202 12.13 -14.81 2.88
N ILE A 203 13.34 -15.00 3.41
CA ILE A 203 13.88 -14.21 4.51
C ILE A 203 14.75 -13.09 3.93
N GLY A 204 14.38 -11.85 4.22
CA GLY A 204 15.10 -10.64 3.81
C GLY A 204 16.21 -10.24 4.78
N MET A 205 17.29 -9.68 4.25
CA MET A 205 18.44 -9.15 5.01
C MET A 205 19.18 -8.08 4.20
N ARG A 206 20.22 -7.48 4.80
CA ARG A 206 21.05 -6.48 4.11
C ARG A 206 21.72 -7.04 2.85
N LYS A 207 21.89 -6.18 1.84
CA LYS A 207 22.50 -6.52 0.53
C LYS A 207 23.92 -7.10 0.61
N ASN A 208 24.64 -6.85 1.70
CA ASN A 208 26.01 -7.34 1.91
C ASN A 208 26.10 -8.52 2.89
N ALA A 209 24.99 -9.00 3.46
CA ALA A 209 24.97 -10.06 4.48
C ALA A 209 25.07 -11.48 3.89
N LYS A 210 26.07 -11.71 3.03
CA LYS A 210 26.21 -12.97 2.25
C LYS A 210 26.46 -14.18 3.16
N GLU A 211 27.27 -14.02 4.19
CA GLU A 211 27.59 -15.08 5.15
C GLU A 211 26.37 -15.45 5.98
N LEU A 212 25.58 -14.45 6.41
CA LEU A 212 24.34 -14.65 7.13
C LEU A 212 23.32 -15.39 6.24
N LYS A 213 23.18 -14.98 4.98
CA LYS A 213 22.33 -15.68 4.00
C LYS A 213 22.70 -17.16 3.89
N ALA A 214 23.99 -17.45 3.68
CA ALA A 214 24.48 -18.81 3.53
C ALA A 214 24.25 -19.66 4.79
N ALA A 215 24.47 -19.07 5.98
CA ALA A 215 24.22 -19.75 7.25
C ALA A 215 22.73 -20.08 7.45
N ILE A 216 21.84 -19.11 7.17
CA ILE A 216 20.39 -19.31 7.26
C ILE A 216 19.94 -20.37 6.27
N GLU A 217 20.34 -20.30 5.00
CA GLU A 217 19.96 -21.28 3.99
C GLU A 217 20.43 -22.69 4.32
N ALA A 218 21.64 -22.85 4.85
CA ALA A 218 22.13 -24.15 5.30
C ALA A 218 21.24 -24.75 6.41
N VAL A 219 20.79 -23.92 7.37
CA VAL A 219 19.88 -24.36 8.43
C VAL A 219 18.49 -24.65 7.89
N MET A 220 17.95 -23.80 7.02
CA MET A 220 16.63 -24.02 6.41
C MET A 220 16.57 -25.36 5.67
N ILE A 221 17.60 -25.70 4.88
CA ILE A 221 17.67 -26.98 4.15
C ILE A 221 17.78 -28.16 5.13
N ARG A 222 18.62 -28.03 6.16
CA ARG A 222 18.84 -29.09 7.15
C ARG A 222 17.61 -29.35 8.03
N GLU A 223 16.91 -28.28 8.44
CA GLU A 223 15.76 -28.32 9.35
C GLU A 223 14.41 -28.22 8.62
N LYS A 224 14.39 -28.45 7.30
CA LYS A 224 13.19 -28.27 6.46
C LYS A 224 11.96 -29.00 6.97
N ASP A 225 12.12 -30.17 7.57
CA ASP A 225 11.00 -30.97 8.09
C ASP A 225 10.36 -30.33 9.33
N LYS A 226 11.17 -29.67 10.18
CA LYS A 226 10.66 -28.89 11.31
C LYS A 226 9.92 -27.64 10.83
N ILE A 227 10.46 -26.95 9.82
CA ILE A 227 9.81 -25.80 9.20
C ILE A 227 8.48 -26.21 8.56
N LYS A 228 8.46 -27.32 7.80
CA LYS A 228 7.24 -27.87 7.21
C LYS A 228 6.20 -28.20 8.27
N LYS A 229 6.61 -28.87 9.36
CA LYS A 229 5.71 -29.20 10.47
C LYS A 229 5.04 -27.95 11.04
N VAL A 230 5.79 -26.87 11.23
CA VAL A 230 5.22 -25.58 11.69
C VAL A 230 4.19 -25.05 10.68
N LEU A 231 4.51 -25.01 9.39
CA LEU A 231 3.58 -24.53 8.37
C LEU A 231 2.30 -25.37 8.27
N ASP A 232 2.43 -26.70 8.31
CA ASP A 232 1.32 -27.66 8.30
C ASP A 232 0.41 -27.49 9.54
N GLU A 233 1.02 -27.33 10.72
CA GLU A 233 0.30 -27.10 11.97
C GLU A 233 -0.55 -25.82 11.96
N TYR A 234 -0.12 -24.81 11.21
CA TYR A 234 -0.84 -23.55 11.04
C TYR A 234 -1.79 -23.58 9.84
N GLY A 235 -1.90 -24.71 9.14
CA GLY A 235 -2.79 -24.88 8.00
C GLY A 235 -2.43 -23.99 6.83
N VAL A 236 -1.16 -23.59 6.68
CA VAL A 236 -0.72 -22.75 5.57
C VAL A 236 -1.04 -23.46 4.25
N PRO A 237 -1.78 -22.83 3.30
CA PRO A 237 -2.03 -23.41 1.99
C PRO A 237 -0.74 -23.43 1.17
N LEU A 238 0.03 -24.51 1.28
CA LEU A 238 1.33 -24.63 0.63
C LEU A 238 1.17 -25.01 -0.84
N VAL A 239 1.72 -24.18 -1.71
CA VAL A 239 1.78 -24.39 -3.16
C VAL A 239 3.05 -25.15 -3.53
N LYS A 240 2.94 -26.06 -4.49
CA LYS A 240 4.07 -26.80 -5.04
C LYS A 240 5.12 -25.83 -5.56
N CYS A 241 6.34 -25.99 -5.09
CA CYS A 241 7.43 -25.05 -5.35
C CYS A 241 8.76 -25.77 -5.35
N ASP A 242 9.32 -25.99 -6.55
CA ASP A 242 10.57 -26.74 -6.72
C ASP A 242 11.80 -25.96 -6.22
N GLU A 243 11.68 -24.64 -6.11
CA GLU A 243 12.71 -23.71 -5.63
C GLU A 243 12.59 -23.38 -4.13
N CYS A 244 11.54 -23.86 -3.45
CA CYS A 244 11.31 -23.57 -2.04
C CYS A 244 11.96 -24.60 -1.12
N VAL A 245 12.31 -24.18 0.10
CA VAL A 245 12.75 -25.07 1.19
C VAL A 245 11.65 -26.08 1.52
N VAL A 246 10.41 -25.58 1.64
CA VAL A 246 9.20 -26.38 1.87
C VAL A 246 8.28 -26.24 0.66
N SER A 247 8.04 -27.36 0.00
CA SER A 247 7.07 -27.49 -1.09
C SER A 247 5.76 -28.05 -0.56
N GLY A 248 4.63 -27.57 -1.10
CA GLY A 248 3.30 -28.05 -0.77
C GLY A 248 2.68 -28.97 -1.82
N ASP A 249 1.45 -29.37 -1.53
CA ASP A 249 0.67 -30.27 -2.40
C ASP A 249 -0.28 -29.52 -3.34
N LEU A 250 -0.57 -28.23 -3.07
CA LEU A 250 -1.43 -27.46 -3.96
C LEU A 250 -0.73 -27.26 -5.31
N PRO A 251 -1.43 -27.44 -6.44
CA PRO A 251 -0.84 -27.22 -7.75
C PRO A 251 -0.40 -25.77 -7.86
N SER A 252 0.83 -25.55 -8.34
CA SER A 252 1.27 -24.22 -8.77
C SER A 252 0.60 -23.85 -10.08
N HIS A 253 0.27 -22.57 -10.22
CA HIS A 253 -0.15 -22.01 -11.50
C HIS A 253 0.93 -22.16 -12.57
N GLY A 254 2.18 -22.00 -12.16
CA GLY A 254 3.33 -21.88 -13.04
C GLY A 254 3.56 -20.44 -13.48
N LYS A 255 3.96 -20.25 -14.74
CA LYS A 255 4.24 -18.92 -15.29
C LYS A 255 2.94 -18.21 -15.63
N TYR A 256 2.69 -17.08 -14.97
CA TYR A 256 1.62 -16.17 -15.33
C TYR A 256 1.86 -15.55 -16.71
N THR A 257 0.78 -15.33 -17.46
CA THR A 257 0.86 -14.62 -18.74
C THR A 257 1.16 -13.14 -18.47
N PRO A 258 2.27 -12.58 -19.02
CA PRO A 258 2.61 -11.19 -18.81
C PRO A 258 1.45 -10.29 -19.21
N ARG A 259 1.03 -9.44 -18.26
CA ARG A 259 -0.06 -8.50 -18.47
C ARG A 259 0.30 -7.58 -19.64
N ILE A 260 -0.40 -7.72 -20.76
CA ILE A 260 -0.49 -6.61 -21.71
C ILE A 260 -1.23 -5.52 -20.94
N LYS A 261 -0.60 -4.37 -20.68
CA LYS A 261 -1.31 -3.16 -20.24
C LYS A 261 -2.15 -2.65 -21.42
N THR A 262 -3.08 -3.45 -21.92
CA THR A 262 -4.27 -2.89 -22.53
C THR A 262 -4.90 -2.08 -21.40
N ALA A 263 -5.04 -0.76 -21.60
CA ALA A 263 -5.94 0.03 -20.80
C ALA A 263 -7.20 -0.81 -20.67
N GLN A 264 -7.48 -1.31 -19.46
CA GLN A 264 -8.55 -2.28 -19.22
C GLN A 264 -9.72 -1.85 -20.10
N SER A 265 -10.19 -2.72 -20.99
CA SER A 265 -11.56 -2.57 -21.48
C SER A 265 -12.40 -2.80 -20.23
N ALA A 266 -12.53 -1.77 -19.39
CA ALA A 266 -13.30 -1.80 -18.19
C ALA A 266 -14.66 -2.28 -18.65
N LYS A 267 -15.08 -3.49 -18.23
CA LYS A 267 -16.49 -3.88 -18.33
C LYS A 267 -17.25 -2.68 -17.80
N VAL A 268 -17.96 -1.99 -18.69
CA VAL A 268 -18.70 -0.78 -18.34
C VAL A 268 -19.66 -1.21 -17.24
N PRO A 269 -19.57 -0.64 -16.03
CA PRO A 269 -20.45 -1.04 -14.93
C PRO A 269 -21.89 -1.01 -15.40
N LYS A 270 -22.66 -2.06 -15.07
CA LYS A 270 -24.08 -2.12 -15.44
C LYS A 270 -24.78 -0.93 -14.78
N GLN A 271 -25.41 -0.09 -15.59
CA GLN A 271 -26.16 1.06 -15.11
C GLN A 271 -27.56 0.61 -14.70
N SER A 272 -28.13 1.24 -13.68
CA SER A 272 -29.52 0.98 -13.27
C SER A 272 -30.50 1.31 -14.39
N ASP A 273 -31.59 0.55 -14.47
CA ASP A 273 -32.73 0.88 -15.32
C ASP A 273 -33.48 2.11 -14.76
N PRO A 274 -33.56 3.23 -15.49
CA PRO A 274 -34.26 4.43 -15.05
C PRO A 274 -35.71 4.18 -14.63
N ALA A 275 -36.40 3.20 -15.23
CA ALA A 275 -37.79 2.89 -14.91
C ALA A 275 -37.93 2.19 -13.54
N ALA A 276 -36.92 1.42 -13.13
CA ALA A 276 -36.91 0.70 -11.85
C ALA A 276 -36.39 1.55 -10.68
N LEU A 277 -35.61 2.61 -10.96
CA LEU A 277 -34.99 3.46 -9.94
C LEU A 277 -35.96 4.03 -8.91
N PRO A 278 -37.14 4.58 -9.27
CA PRO A 278 -38.05 5.13 -8.27
C PRO A 278 -38.50 4.10 -7.23
N ALA A 279 -38.98 2.94 -7.69
CA ALA A 279 -39.45 1.87 -6.80
C ALA A 279 -38.32 1.30 -5.93
N MET A 280 -37.14 1.08 -6.53
CA MET A 280 -35.97 0.56 -5.83
C MET A 280 -35.47 1.52 -4.73
N ILE A 281 -35.38 2.82 -5.04
CA ILE A 281 -34.97 3.82 -4.03
C ILE A 281 -36.06 4.00 -2.97
N ASP A 282 -37.34 4.01 -3.33
CA ASP A 282 -38.45 4.10 -2.37
C ASP A 282 -38.44 2.94 -1.37
N ASP A 283 -38.18 1.73 -1.85
CA ASP A 283 -38.07 0.55 -1.02
C ASP A 283 -36.87 0.63 -0.07
N ALA A 284 -35.70 1.03 -0.57
CA ALA A 284 -34.51 1.21 0.26
C ALA A 284 -34.73 2.25 1.37
N LEU A 285 -35.40 3.37 1.06
CA LEU A 285 -35.72 4.41 2.04
C LEU A 285 -36.71 3.90 3.12
N LYS A 286 -37.70 3.08 2.74
CA LYS A 286 -38.62 2.44 3.71
C LYS A 286 -37.91 1.51 4.67
N HIS A 287 -36.84 0.84 4.23
CA HIS A 287 -36.02 -0.05 5.04
C HIS A 287 -34.90 0.68 5.80
N GLY A 288 -34.97 2.00 5.93
CA GLY A 288 -34.08 2.79 6.78
C GLY A 288 -32.83 3.33 6.08
N SER A 289 -32.71 3.17 4.76
CA SER A 289 -31.66 3.86 4.01
C SER A 289 -31.97 5.36 3.88
N THR A 290 -30.97 6.13 3.44
CA THR A 290 -31.09 7.56 3.16
C THR A 290 -30.68 7.85 1.72
N LEU A 291 -31.16 8.97 1.14
CA LEU A 291 -30.73 9.38 -0.20
C LEU A 291 -29.21 9.57 -0.29
N ASP A 292 -28.61 10.09 0.79
CA ASP A 292 -27.17 10.29 0.93
C ASP A 292 -26.42 8.95 1.00
N GLY A 293 -26.94 7.98 1.77
CA GLY A 293 -26.40 6.62 1.81
C GLY A 293 -26.49 5.90 0.47
N GLU A 294 -27.62 6.04 -0.23
CA GLU A 294 -27.77 5.47 -1.57
C GLU A 294 -26.86 6.14 -2.61
N LEU A 295 -26.52 7.42 -2.44
CA LEU A 295 -25.57 8.11 -3.33
C LEU A 295 -24.16 7.52 -3.18
N HIS A 296 -23.75 7.20 -1.95
CA HIS A 296 -22.50 6.47 -1.69
C HIS A 296 -22.52 5.07 -2.31
N ASN A 297 -23.61 4.31 -2.12
CA ASN A 297 -23.76 2.99 -2.73
C ASN A 297 -23.68 3.04 -4.26
N ALA A 298 -24.35 4.01 -4.89
CA ALA A 298 -24.32 4.23 -6.33
C ALA A 298 -22.92 4.62 -6.84
N THR A 299 -22.19 5.41 -6.06
CA THR A 299 -20.80 5.81 -6.34
C THR A 299 -19.86 4.61 -6.29
N ILE A 300 -19.97 3.74 -5.28
CA ILE A 300 -19.20 2.50 -5.16
C ILE A 300 -19.52 1.54 -6.32
N ALA A 301 -20.78 1.46 -6.71
CA ALA A 301 -21.27 0.65 -7.82
C ALA A 301 -20.91 1.22 -9.21
N ARG A 302 -20.44 2.47 -9.28
CA ARG A 302 -20.12 3.19 -10.52
C ARG A 302 -21.34 3.37 -11.45
N ASP A 303 -22.50 3.57 -10.84
CA ASP A 303 -23.79 3.69 -11.51
C ASP A 303 -24.16 5.16 -11.68
N SER A 304 -23.72 5.74 -12.80
CA SER A 304 -23.92 7.16 -13.13
C SER A 304 -25.40 7.50 -13.26
N THR A 305 -26.22 6.59 -13.80
CA THR A 305 -27.67 6.79 -13.91
C THR A 305 -28.31 6.92 -12.54
N ARG A 306 -27.93 6.04 -11.60
CA ARG A 306 -28.44 6.09 -10.23
C ARG A 306 -27.94 7.30 -9.46
N ILE A 307 -26.66 7.68 -9.63
CA ILE A 307 -26.10 8.90 -9.05
C ILE A 307 -26.90 10.12 -9.51
N GLU A 308 -27.12 10.27 -10.82
CA GLU A 308 -27.88 11.38 -11.39
C GLU A 308 -29.31 11.44 -10.84
N TYR A 309 -29.99 10.29 -10.76
CA TYR A 309 -31.33 10.21 -10.19
C TYR A 309 -31.36 10.65 -8.72
N LEU A 310 -30.44 10.16 -7.90
CA LEU A 310 -30.36 10.48 -6.47
C LEU A 310 -30.08 11.97 -6.23
N LEU A 311 -29.17 12.57 -7.01
CA LEU A 311 -28.87 14.00 -6.94
C LEU A 311 -30.09 14.84 -7.33
N LYS A 312 -30.80 14.47 -8.40
CA LYS A 312 -32.07 15.13 -8.79
C LYS A 312 -33.16 14.99 -7.72
N ARG A 313 -33.13 13.89 -6.96
CA ARG A 313 -34.04 13.61 -5.86
C ARG A 313 -33.65 14.30 -4.54
N GLY A 314 -32.54 15.04 -4.52
CA GLY A 314 -32.12 15.84 -3.39
C GLY A 314 -31.08 15.18 -2.48
N ALA A 315 -30.43 14.10 -2.90
CA ALA A 315 -29.21 13.62 -2.24
C ALA A 315 -28.15 14.73 -2.25
N LYS A 316 -27.43 14.90 -1.14
CA LYS A 316 -26.39 15.93 -1.04
C LYS A 316 -25.13 15.45 -1.73
N ILE A 317 -24.66 16.22 -2.72
CA ILE A 317 -23.48 15.88 -3.53
C ILE A 317 -22.21 15.65 -2.68
N ASP A 318 -22.07 16.38 -1.58
CA ASP A 318 -20.96 16.27 -0.62
C ASP A 318 -21.40 15.60 0.70
N ALA A 319 -22.41 14.72 0.65
CA ALA A 319 -22.80 13.91 1.80
C ALA A 319 -21.61 13.13 2.36
N ARG A 320 -21.51 13.05 3.69
CA ARG A 320 -20.42 12.35 4.36
C ARG A 320 -20.87 10.97 4.82
N ASP A 321 -20.07 9.95 4.49
CA ASP A 321 -20.24 8.61 5.05
C ASP A 321 -19.69 8.52 6.49
N THR A 322 -19.62 7.31 7.04
CA THR A 322 -19.13 7.07 8.40
C THR A 322 -17.64 7.36 8.59
N GLU A 323 -16.85 7.40 7.51
CA GLU A 323 -15.44 7.81 7.50
C GLU A 323 -15.28 9.29 7.10
N GLN A 324 -16.39 10.06 7.14
CA GLN A 324 -16.47 11.46 6.75
C GLN A 324 -16.11 11.73 5.28
N GLN A 325 -16.15 10.71 4.41
CA GLN A 325 -15.79 10.82 3.01
C GLN A 325 -16.97 11.30 2.16
N THR A 326 -16.67 12.10 1.13
CA THR A 326 -17.66 12.49 0.12
C THR A 326 -17.68 11.46 -1.03
N PRO A 327 -18.77 11.41 -1.83
CA PRO A 327 -18.81 10.58 -3.03
C PRO A 327 -17.61 10.81 -3.96
N LEU A 328 -17.12 12.04 -4.08
CA LEU A 328 -15.96 12.36 -4.90
C LEU A 328 -14.67 11.72 -4.34
N ILE A 329 -14.49 11.70 -3.02
CA ILE A 329 -13.36 11.02 -2.36
C ILE A 329 -13.44 9.51 -2.62
N VAL A 330 -14.61 8.90 -2.48
CA VAL A 330 -14.84 7.48 -2.75
C VAL A 330 -14.53 7.14 -4.21
N ALA A 331 -14.99 7.97 -5.16
CA ALA A 331 -14.70 7.82 -6.58
C ALA A 331 -13.19 7.94 -6.87
N ALA A 332 -12.50 8.91 -6.26
CA ALA A 332 -11.07 9.14 -6.42
C ALA A 332 -10.21 7.98 -5.89
N LYS A 333 -10.57 7.38 -4.74
CA LYS A 333 -9.93 6.16 -4.21
C LYS A 333 -9.99 5.00 -5.21
N SER A 334 -11.06 4.95 -6.01
CA SER A 334 -11.30 3.89 -6.99
C SER A 334 -10.73 4.15 -8.39
N GLY A 335 -10.26 5.38 -8.65
CA GLY A 335 -9.73 5.81 -9.94
C GLY A 335 -10.78 5.97 -11.05
N ASP A 336 -12.07 5.99 -10.72
CA ASP A 336 -13.12 6.08 -11.74
C ASP A 336 -13.34 7.52 -12.23
N LEU A 337 -12.62 7.87 -13.29
CA LEU A 337 -12.72 9.17 -13.95
C LEU A 337 -14.14 9.52 -14.41
N SER A 338 -14.96 8.54 -14.81
CA SER A 338 -16.32 8.82 -15.32
C SER A 338 -17.21 9.30 -14.20
N VAL A 339 -17.20 8.59 -13.07
CA VAL A 339 -17.97 8.94 -11.87
C VAL A 339 -17.45 10.25 -11.28
N MET A 340 -16.13 10.42 -11.18
CA MET A 340 -15.54 11.68 -10.73
C MET A 340 -16.00 12.86 -11.59
N ASN A 341 -15.98 12.72 -12.92
CA ASN A 341 -16.43 13.77 -13.82
C ASN A 341 -17.92 14.08 -13.61
N GLY A 342 -18.78 13.06 -13.51
CA GLY A 342 -20.20 13.26 -13.22
C GLY A 342 -20.44 14.04 -11.92
N LEU A 343 -19.81 13.62 -10.82
CA LEU A 343 -19.93 14.29 -9.53
C LEU A 343 -19.43 15.75 -9.58
N LEU A 344 -18.31 16.00 -10.25
CA LEU A 344 -17.73 17.34 -10.40
C LEU A 344 -18.57 18.26 -11.30
N GLU A 345 -19.22 17.74 -12.34
CA GLU A 345 -20.19 18.49 -13.15
C GLU A 345 -21.42 18.88 -12.31
N TYR A 346 -21.83 18.02 -11.37
CA TYR A 346 -22.82 18.29 -10.32
C TYR A 346 -22.30 19.15 -9.16
N LYS A 347 -21.13 19.80 -9.32
CA LYS A 347 -20.54 20.75 -8.37
C LYS A 347 -20.13 20.13 -7.02
N ALA A 348 -19.77 18.83 -7.01
CA ALA A 348 -19.06 18.25 -5.86
C ALA A 348 -17.82 19.08 -5.51
N ASN A 349 -17.56 19.29 -4.22
CA ASN A 349 -16.42 20.06 -3.77
C ASN A 349 -15.13 19.24 -3.88
N PRO A 350 -14.19 19.56 -4.80
CA PRO A 350 -12.93 18.83 -4.93
C PRO A 350 -12.00 19.00 -3.73
N ASN A 351 -12.27 20.00 -2.88
CA ASN A 351 -11.48 20.37 -1.72
C ASN A 351 -12.06 19.85 -0.40
N ALA A 352 -13.13 19.06 -0.46
CA ALA A 352 -13.64 18.40 0.73
C ALA A 352 -12.57 17.48 1.32
N GLN A 353 -12.48 17.51 2.65
CA GLN A 353 -11.55 16.68 3.43
C GLN A 353 -12.33 15.66 4.24
N ASP A 354 -11.85 14.41 4.28
CA ASP A 354 -12.36 13.36 5.16
C ASP A 354 -11.90 13.54 6.62
N GLU A 355 -12.12 12.53 7.46
CA GLU A 355 -11.76 12.60 8.88
C GLU A 355 -10.26 12.86 9.10
N ASP A 356 -9.38 12.35 8.23
CA ASP A 356 -7.93 12.52 8.36
C ASP A 356 -7.40 13.80 7.69
N GLY A 357 -8.30 14.63 7.17
CA GLY A 357 -7.93 15.81 6.40
C GLY A 357 -7.57 15.49 4.94
N TRP A 358 -7.87 14.29 4.44
CA TRP A 358 -7.47 13.92 3.08
C TRP A 358 -8.49 14.40 2.04
N THR A 359 -7.99 15.01 0.97
CA THR A 359 -8.81 15.40 -0.19
C THR A 359 -8.88 14.27 -1.23
N ALA A 360 -9.77 14.41 -2.21
CA ALA A 360 -9.84 13.49 -3.35
C ALA A 360 -8.50 13.38 -4.11
N ALA A 361 -7.75 14.48 -4.22
CA ALA A 361 -6.43 14.48 -4.83
C ALA A 361 -5.42 13.61 -4.06
N MET A 362 -5.43 13.67 -2.73
CA MET A 362 -4.53 12.87 -1.88
C MET A 362 -4.79 11.37 -2.02
N HIS A 363 -6.06 10.96 -2.03
CA HIS A 363 -6.46 9.57 -2.26
C HIS A 363 -6.07 9.07 -3.66
N ALA A 364 -6.06 9.95 -4.67
CA ALA A 364 -5.72 9.60 -6.04
C ALA A 364 -4.22 9.41 -6.30
N VAL A 365 -3.31 9.91 -5.44
CA VAL A 365 -1.84 9.93 -5.67
C VAL A 365 -1.30 8.56 -6.06
N ARG A 366 -1.73 7.50 -5.38
CA ARG A 366 -1.21 6.13 -5.60
C ARG A 366 -1.42 5.63 -7.03
N SER A 367 -2.51 6.06 -7.69
CA SER A 367 -2.84 5.68 -9.07
C SER A 367 -1.79 6.17 -10.07
N ASN A 368 -1.12 7.28 -9.78
CA ASN A 368 -0.23 7.98 -10.72
C ASN A 368 -0.92 8.36 -12.06
N GLU A 369 -2.26 8.43 -12.09
CA GLU A 369 -3.03 8.71 -13.30
C GLU A 369 -3.22 10.22 -13.51
N PRO A 370 -2.49 10.85 -14.45
CA PRO A 370 -2.48 12.31 -14.59
C PRO A 370 -3.85 12.90 -14.97
N LYS A 371 -4.71 12.10 -15.63
CA LYS A 371 -6.07 12.51 -15.99
C LYS A 371 -6.92 12.85 -14.77
N VAL A 372 -6.69 12.19 -13.63
CA VAL A 372 -7.43 12.45 -12.39
C VAL A 372 -7.12 13.85 -11.88
N PHE A 373 -5.83 14.20 -11.78
CA PHE A 373 -5.39 15.50 -11.29
C PHE A 373 -5.76 16.63 -12.25
N ARG A 374 -5.69 16.40 -13.56
CA ARG A 374 -6.18 17.37 -14.56
C ARG A 374 -7.68 17.61 -14.46
N LEU A 375 -8.47 16.55 -14.23
CA LEU A 375 -9.91 16.67 -14.01
C LEU A 375 -10.20 17.46 -12.73
N LEU A 376 -9.56 17.12 -11.62
CA LEU A 376 -9.69 17.84 -10.35
C LEU A 376 -9.29 19.32 -10.50
N GLY A 377 -8.16 19.61 -11.16
CA GLY A 377 -7.70 20.97 -11.44
C GLY A 377 -8.67 21.78 -12.30
N LYS A 378 -9.24 21.18 -13.36
CA LYS A 378 -10.31 21.80 -14.17
C LYS A 378 -11.49 22.27 -13.31
N HIS A 379 -11.80 21.54 -12.24
CA HIS A 379 -12.88 21.88 -11.29
C HIS A 379 -12.39 22.64 -10.05
N LYS A 380 -11.21 23.28 -10.12
CA LYS A 380 -10.64 24.16 -9.07
C LYS A 380 -10.24 23.45 -7.77
N ALA A 381 -9.72 22.22 -7.89
CA ALA A 381 -9.03 21.59 -6.77
C ALA A 381 -7.81 22.41 -6.34
N ASP A 382 -7.67 22.64 -5.03
CA ASP A 382 -6.50 23.24 -4.42
C ASP A 382 -5.55 22.13 -3.93
N PHE A 383 -4.45 21.95 -4.65
CA PHE A 383 -3.44 20.95 -4.32
C PHE A 383 -2.54 21.35 -3.14
N ASN A 384 -2.76 22.54 -2.54
CA ASN A 384 -2.01 23.05 -1.39
C ASN A 384 -2.71 22.78 -0.05
N ILE A 385 -3.91 22.19 -0.07
CA ILE A 385 -4.56 21.70 1.14
C ILE A 385 -3.69 20.63 1.79
N VAL A 386 -3.59 20.68 3.11
CA VAL A 386 -2.86 19.71 3.93
C VAL A 386 -3.79 18.81 4.70
N ASN A 387 -3.37 17.54 4.85
CA ASN A 387 -4.00 16.62 5.80
C ASN A 387 -3.61 16.95 7.24
N LYS A 388 -4.08 16.14 8.21
CA LYS A 388 -3.74 16.30 9.64
C LYS A 388 -2.24 16.18 9.94
N ASP A 389 -1.47 15.49 9.09
CA ASP A 389 0.00 15.41 9.19
C ASP A 389 0.72 16.63 8.61
N GLY A 390 -0.03 17.60 8.05
CA GLY A 390 0.53 18.77 7.41
C GLY A 390 1.12 18.50 6.02
N VAL A 391 0.67 17.44 5.32
CA VAL A 391 1.21 16.99 4.03
C VAL A 391 0.23 17.31 2.89
N THR A 392 0.74 17.81 1.76
CA THR A 392 -0.03 18.07 0.53
C THR A 392 -0.05 16.88 -0.43
N ALA A 393 -0.99 16.87 -1.38
CA ALA A 393 -1.04 15.82 -2.42
C ALA A 393 0.24 15.80 -3.28
N LEU A 394 0.80 16.96 -3.63
CA LEU A 394 2.06 17.05 -4.38
C LEU A 394 3.20 16.37 -3.64
N ALA A 395 3.29 16.58 -2.33
CA ALA A 395 4.36 16.00 -1.54
C ALA A 395 4.23 14.50 -1.33
N MET A 396 3.00 13.99 -1.17
CA MET A 396 2.75 12.55 -1.21
C MET A 396 3.25 11.97 -2.54
N ALA A 397 2.95 12.63 -3.66
CA ALA A 397 3.42 12.20 -4.97
C ALA A 397 4.95 12.22 -5.09
N VAL A 398 5.62 13.23 -4.55
CA VAL A 398 7.09 13.30 -4.51
C VAL A 398 7.69 12.18 -3.65
N ASN A 399 7.16 11.98 -2.44
CA ASN A 399 7.64 10.96 -1.50
C ASN A 399 7.47 9.53 -2.04
N ASP A 400 6.36 9.29 -2.75
CA ASP A 400 5.98 7.98 -3.29
C ASP A 400 6.48 7.76 -4.74
N ASN A 401 7.27 8.70 -5.27
CA ASN A 401 7.82 8.67 -6.63
C ASN A 401 6.75 8.56 -7.74
N LYS A 402 5.66 9.32 -7.59
CA LYS A 402 4.52 9.40 -8.53
C LYS A 402 4.70 10.60 -9.47
N ALA A 403 5.66 10.47 -10.38
CA ALA A 403 6.08 11.56 -11.27
C ALA A 403 4.94 12.14 -12.12
N ASN A 404 4.07 11.30 -12.68
CA ASN A 404 2.97 11.77 -13.54
C ASN A 404 1.92 12.54 -12.74
N ALA A 405 1.61 12.09 -11.52
CA ALA A 405 0.73 12.81 -10.62
C ALA A 405 1.32 14.16 -10.20
N ALA A 406 2.61 14.18 -9.82
CA ALA A 406 3.31 15.41 -9.45
C ALA A 406 3.29 16.44 -10.58
N VAL A 407 3.66 16.04 -11.81
CA VAL A 407 3.62 16.91 -13.00
C VAL A 407 2.20 17.41 -13.26
N ALA A 408 1.20 16.53 -13.21
CA ALA A 408 -0.19 16.93 -13.44
C ALA A 408 -0.72 17.91 -12.38
N MET A 409 -0.28 17.80 -11.13
CA MET A 409 -0.63 18.76 -10.08
C MET A 409 0.09 20.10 -10.28
N LEU A 410 1.37 20.08 -10.65
CA LEU A 410 2.16 21.28 -10.96
C LEU A 410 1.59 22.03 -12.18
N ASP A 411 1.18 21.30 -13.23
CA ASP A 411 0.43 21.83 -14.38
C ASP A 411 -0.87 22.54 -13.96
N ASN A 412 -1.43 22.20 -12.80
CA ASN A 412 -2.66 22.76 -12.25
C ASN A 412 -2.39 23.61 -11.00
N ASN A 413 -1.26 24.33 -10.98
CA ASN A 413 -0.91 25.34 -9.98
C ASN A 413 -0.69 24.81 -8.54
N ALA A 414 -0.29 23.55 -8.37
CA ALA A 414 0.27 23.10 -7.10
C ALA A 414 1.55 23.91 -6.80
N ASN A 415 1.67 24.45 -5.59
CA ASN A 415 2.84 25.24 -5.21
C ASN A 415 3.99 24.31 -4.78
N PRO A 416 5.10 24.23 -5.54
CA PRO A 416 6.23 23.39 -5.18
C PRO A 416 6.99 23.88 -3.93
N ASP A 417 6.81 25.15 -3.55
CA ASP A 417 7.40 25.77 -2.37
C ASP A 417 6.50 25.70 -1.13
N PHE A 418 5.35 25.04 -1.22
CA PHE A 418 4.53 24.80 -0.04
C PHE A 418 5.32 23.99 0.99
N VAL A 419 5.36 24.48 2.22
CA VAL A 419 6.11 23.86 3.33
C VAL A 419 5.21 22.99 4.19
N MET A 420 5.74 21.86 4.65
CA MET A 420 4.98 20.82 5.32
C MET A 420 5.57 20.42 6.65
N GLY A 421 4.66 20.03 7.55
CA GLY A 421 4.98 19.61 8.91
C GLY A 421 5.69 20.68 9.74
N SER A 422 6.05 20.33 10.97
CA SER A 422 6.80 21.20 11.88
C SER A 422 8.19 21.55 11.34
N GLY A 423 8.81 20.64 10.58
CA GLY A 423 10.11 20.85 9.95
C GLY A 423 10.11 21.80 8.76
N LYS A 424 8.94 22.21 8.25
CA LYS A 424 8.78 23.10 7.08
C LYS A 424 9.53 22.63 5.82
N TYR A 425 9.47 21.34 5.52
CA TYR A 425 10.06 20.81 4.28
C TYR A 425 9.17 21.15 3.08
N ASN A 426 9.75 21.63 1.98
CA ASN A 426 9.03 21.75 0.70
C ASN A 426 9.24 20.51 -0.20
N ALA A 427 8.54 20.46 -1.33
CA ALA A 427 8.60 19.32 -2.25
C ALA A 427 10.03 19.09 -2.79
N LEU A 428 10.78 20.15 -3.09
CA LEU A 428 12.15 20.05 -3.59
C LEU A 428 13.08 19.40 -2.55
N MET A 429 13.00 19.82 -1.29
CA MET A 429 13.77 19.21 -0.21
C MET A 429 13.42 17.72 -0.03
N LEU A 430 12.15 17.33 -0.17
CA LEU A 430 11.77 15.91 -0.13
C LEU A 430 12.41 15.13 -1.29
N ALA A 431 12.37 15.65 -2.51
CA ALA A 431 12.98 15.01 -3.68
C ALA A 431 14.50 14.81 -3.49
N VAL A 432 15.19 15.83 -2.98
CA VAL A 432 16.63 15.78 -2.66
C VAL A 432 16.91 14.77 -1.54
N THR A 433 16.14 14.78 -0.46
CA THR A 433 16.25 13.79 0.63
C THR A 433 16.11 12.36 0.09
N LYS A 434 15.26 12.11 -0.91
CA LYS A 434 15.11 10.79 -1.55
C LYS A 434 16.19 10.49 -2.62
N GLY A 435 17.04 11.45 -2.97
CA GLY A 435 18.01 11.31 -4.06
C GLY A 435 17.36 11.23 -5.44
N ASN A 436 16.14 11.74 -5.59
CA ASN A 436 15.39 11.67 -6.83
C ASN A 436 15.74 12.85 -7.76
N LEU A 437 16.82 12.66 -8.53
CA LEU A 437 17.32 13.68 -9.48
C LEU A 437 16.25 14.17 -10.45
N VAL A 438 15.45 13.26 -11.02
CA VAL A 438 14.42 13.59 -12.02
C VAL A 438 13.31 14.42 -11.41
N MET A 439 12.84 14.07 -10.22
CA MET A 439 11.82 14.85 -9.52
C MET A 439 12.36 16.21 -9.07
N ALA A 440 13.59 16.27 -8.57
CA ALA A 440 14.23 17.55 -8.24
C ALA A 440 14.34 18.46 -9.48
N GLN A 441 14.74 17.91 -10.63
CA GLN A 441 14.80 18.64 -11.90
C GLN A 441 13.41 19.14 -12.32
N THR A 442 12.39 18.28 -12.20
CA THR A 442 11.01 18.63 -12.51
C THR A 442 10.54 19.79 -11.64
N LEU A 443 10.70 19.70 -10.32
CA LEU A 443 10.29 20.77 -9.39
C LEU A 443 10.97 22.11 -9.70
N LEU A 444 12.27 22.09 -10.03
CA LEU A 444 13.01 23.30 -10.43
C LEU A 444 12.51 23.87 -11.76
N GLN A 445 12.10 23.04 -12.73
CA GLN A 445 11.46 23.50 -13.97
C GLN A 445 10.13 24.21 -13.70
N TYR A 446 9.40 23.78 -12.67
CA TYR A 446 8.21 24.45 -12.16
C TYR A 446 8.52 25.53 -11.11
N GLN A 447 9.72 26.11 -11.15
CA GLN A 447 10.12 27.28 -10.36
C GLN A 447 10.15 27.05 -8.84
N ALA A 448 10.35 25.82 -8.37
CA ALA A 448 10.65 25.57 -6.96
C ALA A 448 11.90 26.35 -6.54
N ASN A 449 11.85 27.04 -5.42
CA ASN A 449 12.96 27.86 -4.94
C ASN A 449 14.13 26.97 -4.46
N PRO A 450 15.28 26.97 -5.16
CA PRO A 450 16.45 26.17 -4.75
C PRO A 450 17.11 26.67 -3.45
N ASN A 451 16.74 27.87 -2.99
CA ASN A 451 17.22 28.51 -1.78
C ASN A 451 16.19 28.53 -0.65
N ALA A 452 15.08 27.79 -0.78
CA ALA A 452 14.10 27.67 0.30
C ALA A 452 14.77 27.16 1.58
N LYS A 453 14.35 27.67 2.73
CA LYS A 453 14.83 27.26 4.05
C LYS A 453 13.73 26.54 4.81
N ASN A 454 14.08 25.41 5.42
CA ASN A 454 13.19 24.70 6.33
C ASN A 454 13.23 25.35 7.74
N ALA A 455 12.60 24.71 8.73
CA ALA A 455 12.50 25.27 10.09
C ALA A 455 13.85 25.46 10.81
N GLY A 456 14.92 24.75 10.38
CA GLY A 456 16.28 24.90 10.92
C GLY A 456 17.23 25.67 10.00
N GLY A 457 16.69 26.43 9.05
CA GLY A 457 17.49 27.19 8.09
C GLY A 457 18.15 26.34 6.99
N VAL A 458 17.89 25.03 6.93
CA VAL A 458 18.50 24.09 5.99
C VAL A 458 17.91 24.27 4.59
N THR A 459 18.78 24.32 3.58
CA THR A 459 18.42 24.45 2.14
C THR A 459 18.50 23.11 1.41
N PRO A 460 17.87 22.96 0.22
CA PRO A 460 18.06 21.78 -0.63
C PRO A 460 19.53 21.46 -0.91
N LEU A 461 20.37 22.49 -1.12
CA LEU A 461 21.80 22.31 -1.37
C LEU A 461 22.53 21.71 -0.16
N MET A 462 22.16 22.11 1.05
CA MET A 462 22.72 21.54 2.29
C MET A 462 22.31 20.07 2.47
N ILE A 463 21.07 19.71 2.13
CA ILE A 463 20.60 18.31 2.17
C ILE A 463 21.41 17.47 1.16
N ALA A 464 21.57 17.97 -0.07
CA ALA A 464 22.35 17.27 -1.10
C ALA A 464 23.82 17.12 -0.70
N ALA A 465 24.40 18.14 -0.07
CA ALA A 465 25.77 18.14 0.44
C ALA A 465 25.97 17.13 1.58
N HIS A 466 25.03 17.07 2.53
CA HIS A 466 25.05 16.09 3.63
C HIS A 466 25.03 14.64 3.11
N LYS A 467 24.34 14.39 1.98
CA LYS A 467 24.16 13.05 1.40
C LYS A 467 25.13 12.71 0.26
N ASP A 468 26.16 13.54 0.03
CA ASP A 468 27.16 13.39 -1.04
C ASP A 468 26.57 13.22 -2.46
N GLN A 469 25.48 13.94 -2.77
CA GLN A 469 24.72 13.81 -4.02
C GLN A 469 25.23 14.75 -5.13
N ASP A 470 26.39 14.46 -5.69
CA ASP A 470 27.07 15.22 -6.76
C ASP A 470 26.15 15.72 -7.90
N MET A 471 25.34 14.85 -8.49
CA MET A 471 24.45 15.20 -9.60
C MET A 471 23.34 16.19 -9.18
N ILE A 472 22.80 16.05 -7.98
CA ILE A 472 21.76 16.95 -7.45
C ILE A 472 22.38 18.28 -7.03
N ILE A 473 23.59 18.28 -6.47
CA ILE A 473 24.36 19.51 -6.20
C ILE A 473 24.57 20.29 -7.50
N SER A 474 25.02 19.62 -8.57
CA SER A 474 25.20 20.27 -9.88
C SER A 474 23.90 20.89 -10.39
N LEU A 475 22.79 20.15 -10.29
CA LEU A 475 21.48 20.60 -10.71
C LEU A 475 21.01 21.83 -9.91
N LEU A 476 21.14 21.80 -8.58
CA LEU A 476 20.73 22.90 -7.69
C LEU A 476 21.55 24.15 -7.94
N LEU A 477 22.88 24.04 -8.08
CA LEU A 477 23.76 25.17 -8.40
C LEU A 477 23.39 25.79 -9.76
N LYS A 478 23.17 24.97 -10.79
CA LYS A 478 22.69 25.44 -12.10
C LYS A 478 21.34 26.14 -12.04
N ALA A 479 20.48 25.74 -11.11
CA ALA A 479 19.19 26.39 -10.86
C ALA A 479 19.29 27.65 -9.99
N GLY A 480 20.49 28.06 -9.56
CA GLY A 480 20.69 29.28 -8.77
C GLY A 480 20.72 29.07 -7.25
N ALA A 481 20.99 27.84 -6.78
CA ALA A 481 21.25 27.61 -5.36
C ALA A 481 22.52 28.35 -4.91
N LYS A 482 22.45 29.03 -3.77
CA LYS A 482 23.53 29.82 -3.18
C LYS A 482 24.27 28.99 -2.14
N ALA A 483 25.56 28.76 -2.37
CA ALA A 483 26.42 27.93 -1.51
C ALA A 483 26.83 28.62 -0.19
N ASP A 484 26.67 29.95 -0.10
CA ASP A 484 27.04 30.78 1.04
C ASP A 484 25.93 30.93 2.08
N ILE A 485 24.72 30.44 1.80
CA ILE A 485 23.62 30.42 2.78
C ILE A 485 24.06 29.59 3.99
N LYS A 486 23.74 30.11 5.17
CA LYS A 486 23.93 29.43 6.46
C LYS A 486 22.61 28.91 7.02
N ASP A 487 22.66 27.73 7.61
CA ASP A 487 21.61 27.19 8.47
C ASP A 487 21.61 27.90 9.84
N ASP A 488 20.71 27.50 10.74
CA ASP A 488 20.57 28.13 12.05
C ASP A 488 21.73 27.80 13.00
N GLU A 489 22.55 26.79 12.67
CA GLU A 489 23.82 26.49 13.36
C GLU A 489 25.00 27.30 12.77
N GLY A 490 24.75 28.13 11.75
CA GLY A 490 25.76 28.94 11.09
C GLY A 490 26.61 28.18 10.06
N LYS A 491 26.22 26.95 9.68
CA LYS A 491 26.95 26.11 8.73
C LYS A 491 26.48 26.32 7.29
N THR A 492 27.43 26.39 6.36
CA THR A 492 27.15 26.37 4.91
C THR A 492 27.08 24.94 4.37
N ALA A 493 26.60 24.75 3.15
CA ALA A 493 26.59 23.44 2.48
C ALA A 493 28.00 22.80 2.42
N LEU A 494 29.05 23.59 2.19
CA LEU A 494 30.43 23.11 2.19
C LEU A 494 30.87 22.61 3.57
N GLN A 495 30.53 23.34 4.63
CA GLN A 495 30.87 22.94 6.00
C GLN A 495 30.13 21.67 6.41
N ILE A 496 28.87 21.53 6.00
CA ILE A 496 28.09 20.31 6.20
C ILE A 496 28.71 19.13 5.44
N ALA A 497 29.12 19.32 4.17
CA ALA A 497 29.79 18.27 3.41
C ALA A 497 31.07 17.77 4.10
N LYS A 498 31.92 18.71 4.54
CA LYS A 498 33.18 18.39 5.25
C LYS A 498 32.94 17.66 6.57
N ALA A 499 31.92 18.07 7.33
CA ALA A 499 31.59 17.45 8.62
C ALA A 499 31.02 16.02 8.48
N ASN A 500 30.55 15.63 7.30
CA ASN A 500 29.95 14.32 7.01
C ASN A 500 30.81 13.46 6.06
N ASP A 501 32.09 13.80 5.87
CA ASP A 501 33.00 13.11 4.95
C ASP A 501 32.46 12.97 3.51
N ALA A 502 31.61 13.90 3.08
CA ALA A 502 31.01 13.93 1.74
C ALA A 502 32.01 14.52 0.72
N GLN A 503 32.94 13.68 0.27
CA GLN A 503 34.10 14.10 -0.53
C GLN A 503 33.71 14.72 -1.87
N LYS A 504 32.70 14.18 -2.57
CA LYS A 504 32.29 14.72 -3.88
C LYS A 504 31.61 16.07 -3.71
N ALA A 505 30.71 16.17 -2.74
CA ALA A 505 30.03 17.41 -2.41
C ALA A 505 31.03 18.50 -2.01
N ALA A 506 32.00 18.19 -1.14
CA ALA A 506 33.04 19.13 -0.74
C ALA A 506 33.85 19.62 -1.94
N ALA A 507 34.33 18.69 -2.79
CA ALA A 507 35.11 19.05 -3.98
C ALA A 507 34.33 19.93 -4.99
N MET A 508 33.01 19.75 -5.09
CA MET A 508 32.15 20.58 -5.93
C MET A 508 31.90 21.97 -5.34
N LEU A 509 31.74 22.06 -4.02
CA LEU A 509 31.40 23.31 -3.31
C LEU A 509 32.63 24.17 -2.97
N GLU A 510 33.85 23.63 -3.04
CA GLU A 510 35.10 24.38 -2.90
C GLU A 510 35.44 25.23 -4.13
N LYS A 511 34.91 24.88 -5.30
CA LYS A 511 35.15 25.63 -6.53
C LYS A 511 34.25 26.88 -6.53
N PRO A 512 34.79 28.10 -6.72
CA PRO A 512 33.95 29.28 -6.90
C PRO A 512 33.03 29.04 -8.11
N ALA A 513 31.75 29.35 -7.96
CA ALA A 513 30.82 29.36 -9.09
C ALA A 513 31.36 30.35 -10.14
N GLN A 514 31.77 29.84 -11.31
CA GLN A 514 32.13 30.65 -12.48
C GLN A 514 30.90 31.23 -13.14
#